data_AF-A0AAN9UB01-F1
#
_entry.id   AF-A0AAN9UB01-F1
#
_cell.length_a   1.000
_cell.length_b   1.000
_cell.length_c   1.000
_cell.angle_alpha   90.00
_cell.angle_beta   90.00
_cell.angle_gamma   90.00
#
_symmetry.space_group_name_H-M   'P 1'
#
loop_
_entity.id
_entity.type
_entity.pdbx_description
1 polymer ?
#
loop_
_entity_poly.entity_id
_entity_poly.type
_entity_poly.pdbx_seq_one_letter_code
_entity_poly.pdbx_strand_id
1 'polypeptide(L)'
;MPTSPPAARRSIQFSSPDRERLSPFLSENRNTELYHLEALAAAQAEHERVREGAIRAYQVHEHQEQSRRLREQQEKIREEQRIEEERIRNEERLRAEEVRLRALRAKTVPELPPEEKPAAPAPTTSKQSAPSTAASAPTQPPGAQPQAQPQVNGANGVQLPPIQSLQASSQTASGFPSKPPAAVNPFTKPAPQQNGLFASKSPQATATPTPAPAPAPKPSAAPVIDRYVQIHRNLKKLRASLMEQTKYSEALKQRLGSMRRELRKNLGQLIAAIQTLLNESLTQVPSALVDPSDFVTDKREPVEGAMRNEAHLPSLFIYLLNQFSKAIINQFIQECGGQPKTADPIGVIAALIFSNKGYHWRGKTLIDILMAKLRVACPVLFGYRGNEKTEQGRARLGWKREGAGWISEQMHVNQMKGLAVGYASIALRDFSKSANTNPWPPSRYWASMARIVNTPPAEISNTQCVVLRSMIEHYEERFMSFYGTAAIAALRKALVEFPAKAPEKSPGAFALLGLAEVLKLNVGIEL
;
A
#
# COMPACT_ATOMS: atom_id res chain seq x y z
N MET A 1 -79.23 -6.72 -27.77
CA MET A 1 -77.94 -6.08 -28.08
C MET A 1 -77.64 -5.02 -27.01
N PRO A 2 -76.41 -4.92 -26.50
CA PRO A 2 -76.15 -4.88 -25.07
C PRO A 2 -75.47 -3.59 -24.56
N THR A 3 -75.24 -3.58 -23.24
CA THR A 3 -74.20 -2.86 -22.46
C THR A 3 -74.50 -1.45 -21.92
N SER A 4 -74.79 -1.34 -20.62
CA SER A 4 -73.76 -1.05 -19.58
C SER A 4 -74.40 -0.66 -18.23
N PRO A 5 -74.06 -1.31 -17.10
CA PRO A 5 -74.52 -0.94 -15.76
C PRO A 5 -73.61 0.12 -15.07
N PRO A 6 -74.08 0.81 -14.02
CA PRO A 6 -73.43 1.99 -13.46
C PRO A 6 -72.28 1.65 -12.48
N ALA A 7 -71.34 2.59 -12.38
CA ALA A 7 -70.11 2.51 -11.60
C ALA A 7 -70.35 2.34 -10.09
N ALA A 8 -69.75 1.30 -9.52
CA ALA A 8 -69.69 1.08 -8.07
C ALA A 8 -68.62 1.98 -7.42
N ARG A 9 -69.07 2.87 -6.52
CA ARG A 9 -68.22 3.58 -5.55
C ARG A 9 -67.52 2.57 -4.64
N ARG A 10 -66.21 2.41 -4.76
CA ARG A 10 -65.39 1.75 -3.74
C ARG A 10 -65.04 2.74 -2.63
N SER A 11 -65.55 2.45 -1.44
CA SER A 11 -65.12 3.04 -0.17
C SER A 11 -63.66 2.70 0.09
N ILE A 12 -62.79 3.71 0.07
CA ILE A 12 -61.42 3.59 0.57
C ILE A 12 -61.51 3.66 2.10
N GLN A 13 -61.52 2.50 2.75
CA GLN A 13 -61.27 2.42 4.19
C GLN A 13 -59.75 2.54 4.40
N PHE A 14 -59.36 3.62 5.07
CA PHE A 14 -58.02 3.80 5.62
C PHE A 14 -57.77 2.74 6.71
N SER A 15 -56.86 1.80 6.45
CA SER A 15 -56.30 0.92 7.47
C SER A 15 -54.97 1.49 7.95
N SER A 16 -54.84 1.66 9.28
CA SER A 16 -53.68 2.23 9.96
C SER A 16 -52.38 1.41 9.78
N PRO A 17 -51.20 2.04 9.77
CA PRO A 17 -49.92 1.38 9.45
C PRO A 17 -49.13 0.97 10.72
N ASP A 18 -49.74 0.19 11.63
CA ASP A 18 -49.08 -0.13 12.92
C ASP A 18 -49.05 -1.62 13.29
N ARG A 19 -49.01 -2.52 12.30
CA ARG A 19 -48.98 -3.97 12.58
C ARG A 19 -48.03 -4.81 11.74
N GLU A 20 -46.81 -4.34 11.47
CA GLU A 20 -45.75 -5.20 10.92
C GLU A 20 -44.39 -4.93 11.59
N ARG A 21 -44.27 -5.34 12.87
CA ARG A 21 -42.97 -5.55 13.54
C ARG A 21 -42.99 -6.80 14.42
N LEU A 22 -43.60 -7.88 13.94
CA LEU A 22 -43.32 -9.21 14.47
C LEU A 22 -42.42 -9.91 13.47
N SER A 23 -41.22 -10.29 13.93
CA SER A 23 -40.29 -11.10 13.14
C SER A 23 -41.00 -12.34 12.58
N PRO A 24 -40.71 -12.77 11.33
CA PRO A 24 -41.24 -14.01 10.73
C PRO A 24 -41.00 -15.27 11.59
N PHE A 25 -40.10 -15.17 12.56
CA PHE A 25 -39.77 -16.19 13.54
C PHE A 25 -40.83 -16.44 14.61
N LEU A 26 -41.80 -15.53 14.79
CA LEU A 26 -42.81 -15.59 15.87
C LEU A 26 -44.25 -15.79 15.36
N SER A 27 -44.45 -16.06 14.07
CA SER A 27 -45.80 -16.33 13.55
C SER A 27 -46.26 -17.75 13.91
N GLU A 28 -47.47 -17.86 14.48
CA GLU A 28 -48.11 -19.13 14.85
C GLU A 28 -48.34 -20.08 13.64
N ASN A 29 -48.20 -19.58 12.41
CA ASN A 29 -48.36 -20.33 11.15
C ASN A 29 -47.06 -20.91 10.56
N ARG A 30 -45.93 -20.86 11.28
CA ARG A 30 -44.60 -21.28 10.80
C ARG A 30 -44.51 -22.74 10.33
N ASN A 31 -45.33 -23.64 10.86
CA ASN A 31 -45.32 -25.07 10.54
C ASN A 31 -46.50 -25.48 9.64
N THR A 32 -47.05 -24.54 8.88
CA THR A 32 -48.07 -24.86 7.88
C THR A 32 -47.41 -25.22 6.56
N GLU A 33 -47.95 -26.22 5.87
CA GLU A 33 -47.45 -26.68 4.56
C GLU A 33 -47.37 -25.53 3.53
N LEU A 34 -48.37 -24.64 3.55
CA LEU A 34 -48.42 -23.46 2.69
C LEU A 34 -47.22 -22.53 2.90
N TYR A 35 -46.79 -22.32 4.14
CA TYR A 35 -45.64 -21.47 4.44
C TYR A 35 -44.33 -22.09 3.95
N HIS A 36 -44.18 -23.41 4.01
CA HIS A 36 -43.02 -24.10 3.46
C HIS A 36 -42.97 -24.01 1.93
N LEU A 37 -44.11 -24.15 1.25
CA LEU A 37 -44.19 -23.98 -0.20
C LEU A 37 -43.86 -22.54 -0.63
N GLU A 38 -44.37 -21.54 0.10
CA GLU A 38 -44.06 -20.14 -0.13
C GLU A 38 -42.57 -19.84 0.12
N ALA A 39 -41.98 -20.40 1.17
CA ALA A 39 -40.55 -20.26 1.46
C ALA A 39 -39.67 -20.90 0.39
N LEU A 40 -40.07 -22.07 -0.15
CA LEU A 40 -39.36 -22.71 -1.27
C LEU A 40 -39.46 -21.88 -2.55
N ALA A 41 -40.64 -21.32 -2.85
CA ALA A 41 -40.83 -20.45 -4.00
C ALA A 41 -40.01 -19.16 -3.88
N ALA A 42 -39.97 -18.54 -2.69
CA ALA A 42 -39.15 -17.37 -2.41
C ALA A 42 -37.64 -17.68 -2.54
N ALA A 43 -37.20 -18.84 -2.04
CA ALA A 43 -35.81 -19.28 -2.19
C ALA A 43 -35.42 -19.52 -3.66
N GLN A 44 -36.32 -20.09 -4.45
CA GLN A 44 -36.12 -20.26 -5.89
C GLN A 44 -36.04 -18.91 -6.63
N ALA A 45 -36.91 -17.96 -6.29
CA ALA A 45 -36.89 -16.61 -6.87
C ALA A 45 -35.57 -15.87 -6.55
N GLU A 46 -35.07 -15.98 -5.32
CA GLU A 46 -33.76 -15.42 -4.96
C GLU A 46 -32.60 -16.11 -5.67
N HIS A 47 -32.66 -17.44 -5.83
CA HIS A 47 -31.64 -18.18 -6.56
C HIS A 47 -31.59 -17.74 -8.04
N GLU A 48 -32.74 -17.57 -8.69
CA GLU A 48 -32.79 -17.10 -10.08
C GLU A 48 -32.29 -15.65 -10.20
N ARG A 49 -32.67 -14.77 -9.27
CA ARG A 49 -32.17 -13.39 -9.21
C ARG A 49 -30.65 -13.33 -9.11
N VAL A 50 -30.06 -14.16 -8.25
CA VAL A 50 -28.60 -14.26 -8.08
C VAL A 50 -27.94 -14.79 -9.35
N ARG A 51 -28.54 -15.82 -9.99
CA ARG A 51 -28.06 -16.39 -11.24
C ARG A 51 -28.05 -15.37 -12.38
N GLU A 52 -29.15 -14.63 -12.57
CA GLU A 52 -29.23 -13.57 -13.57
C GLU A 52 -28.24 -12.43 -13.28
N GLY A 53 -28.04 -12.10 -12.00
CA GLY A 53 -27.01 -11.17 -11.55
C GLY A 53 -25.61 -11.61 -11.95
N ALA A 54 -25.28 -12.89 -11.74
CA ALA A 54 -24.00 -13.48 -12.10
C ALA A 54 -23.78 -13.49 -13.62
N ILE A 55 -24.81 -13.81 -14.42
CA ILE A 55 -24.74 -13.79 -15.88
C ILE A 55 -24.45 -12.38 -16.40
N ARG A 56 -25.15 -11.36 -15.89
CA ARG A 56 -24.90 -9.96 -16.27
C ARG A 56 -23.49 -9.51 -15.90
N ALA A 57 -23.02 -9.86 -14.71
CA ALA A 57 -21.65 -9.54 -14.28
C ALA A 57 -20.60 -10.19 -15.19
N TYR A 58 -20.81 -11.43 -15.61
CA TYR A 58 -19.94 -12.13 -16.55
C TYR A 58 -19.89 -11.44 -17.91
N GLN A 59 -21.06 -11.08 -18.47
CA GLN A 59 -21.15 -10.39 -19.77
C GLN A 59 -20.46 -9.02 -19.74
N VAL A 60 -20.63 -8.25 -18.66
CA VAL A 60 -19.94 -6.97 -18.48
C VAL A 60 -18.42 -7.16 -18.41
N HIS A 61 -17.95 -8.18 -17.69
CA HIS A 61 -16.53 -8.50 -17.61
C HIS A 61 -15.94 -8.91 -18.97
N GLU A 62 -16.64 -9.73 -19.77
CA GLU A 62 -16.19 -10.07 -21.13
C GLU A 62 -16.09 -8.84 -22.03
N HIS A 63 -17.09 -7.95 -21.99
CA HIS A 63 -17.08 -6.73 -22.79
C HIS A 63 -15.93 -5.79 -22.38
N GLN A 64 -15.61 -5.71 -21.08
CA GLN A 64 -14.47 -4.94 -20.57
C GLN A 64 -13.14 -5.51 -21.06
N GLU A 65 -12.97 -6.83 -21.02
CA GLU A 65 -11.77 -7.51 -21.52
C GLU A 65 -11.58 -7.32 -23.03
N GLN A 66 -12.66 -7.41 -23.82
CA GLN A 66 -12.62 -7.11 -25.26
C GLN A 66 -12.24 -5.65 -25.53
N SER A 67 -12.83 -4.71 -24.81
CA SER A 67 -12.51 -3.28 -24.92
C SER A 67 -11.06 -2.99 -24.57
N ARG A 68 -10.53 -3.68 -23.56
CA ARG A 68 -9.14 -3.57 -23.15
C ARG A 68 -8.18 -4.07 -24.24
N ARG A 69 -8.45 -5.24 -24.82
CA ARG A 69 -7.65 -5.79 -25.94
C ARG A 69 -7.62 -4.84 -27.13
N LEU A 70 -8.76 -4.22 -27.46
CA LEU A 70 -8.83 -3.28 -28.58
C LEU A 70 -8.01 -2.00 -28.31
N ARG A 71 -8.03 -1.48 -27.07
CA ARG A 71 -7.19 -0.34 -26.68
C ARG A 71 -5.70 -0.66 -26.77
N GLU A 72 -5.29 -1.81 -26.26
CA GLU A 72 -3.89 -2.27 -26.33
C GLU A 72 -3.44 -2.44 -27.80
N GLN A 73 -4.32 -2.90 -28.70
CA GLN A 73 -4.02 -2.95 -30.14
C GLN A 73 -3.90 -1.56 -30.77
N GLN A 74 -4.81 -0.63 -30.45
CA GLN A 74 -4.74 0.74 -30.95
C GLN A 74 -3.47 1.48 -30.47
N GLU A 75 -3.05 1.24 -29.23
CA GLU A 75 -1.81 1.81 -28.69
C GLU A 75 -0.57 1.28 -29.42
N LYS A 76 -0.51 -0.03 -29.70
CA LYS A 76 0.57 -0.61 -30.50
C LYS A 76 0.66 -0.03 -31.90
N ILE A 77 -0.47 0.08 -32.60
CA ILE A 77 -0.52 0.67 -33.94
C ILE A 77 -0.03 2.13 -33.90
N ARG A 78 -0.42 2.90 -32.89
CA ARG A 78 0.02 4.29 -32.73
C ARG A 78 1.52 4.38 -32.44
N GLU A 79 2.06 3.46 -31.65
CA GLU A 79 3.48 3.42 -31.34
C GLU A 79 4.31 3.02 -32.56
N GLU A 80 3.86 2.04 -33.35
CA GLU A 80 4.48 1.67 -34.63
C GLU A 80 4.47 2.84 -35.63
N GLN A 81 3.36 3.58 -35.73
CA GLN A 81 3.29 4.79 -36.56
C GLN A 81 4.30 5.86 -36.11
N ARG A 82 4.47 6.09 -34.81
CA ARG A 82 5.45 7.04 -34.29
C ARG A 82 6.89 6.62 -34.61
N ILE A 83 7.19 5.33 -34.49
CA ILE A 83 8.53 4.80 -34.81
C ILE A 83 8.81 4.96 -36.31
N GLU A 84 7.83 4.68 -37.17
CA GLU A 84 7.96 4.83 -38.62
C GLU A 84 8.13 6.29 -39.04
N GLU A 85 7.35 7.21 -38.46
CA GLU A 85 7.51 8.66 -38.68
C GLU A 85 8.91 9.15 -38.26
N GLU A 86 9.43 8.65 -37.14
CA GLU A 86 10.78 8.99 -36.66
C GLU A 86 11.87 8.42 -37.59
N ARG A 87 11.64 7.23 -38.16
CA ARG A 87 12.52 6.62 -39.17
C ARG A 87 12.57 7.46 -40.45
N ILE A 88 11.41 7.84 -40.99
CA ILE A 88 11.30 8.67 -42.21
C ILE A 88 12.00 10.01 -41.98
N ARG A 89 11.78 10.66 -40.82
CA ARG A 89 12.41 11.94 -40.48
C ARG A 89 13.93 11.84 -40.38
N ASN A 90 14.47 10.73 -39.88
CA ASN A 90 15.91 10.50 -39.84
C ASN A 90 16.49 10.25 -41.23
N GLU A 91 15.78 9.52 -42.10
CA GLU A 91 16.20 9.30 -43.49
C GLU A 91 16.23 10.61 -44.29
N GLU A 92 15.24 11.48 -44.12
CA GLU A 92 15.22 12.81 -44.74
C GLU A 92 16.40 13.68 -44.30
N ARG A 93 16.77 13.62 -43.01
CA ARG A 93 17.94 14.33 -42.48
C ARG A 93 19.24 13.84 -43.12
N LEU A 94 19.41 12.53 -43.26
CA LEU A 94 20.58 11.93 -43.91
C LEU A 94 20.69 12.34 -45.37
N ARG A 95 19.58 12.29 -46.12
CA ARG A 95 19.54 12.74 -47.52
C ARG A 95 19.91 14.22 -47.66
N ALA A 96 19.43 15.08 -46.77
CA ALA A 96 19.78 16.50 -46.77
C ALA A 96 21.27 16.74 -46.48
N GLU A 97 21.87 15.95 -45.59
CA GLU A 97 23.30 16.02 -45.27
C GLU A 97 24.18 15.53 -46.43
N GLU A 98 23.79 14.45 -47.11
CA GLU A 98 24.48 13.95 -48.31
C GLU A 98 24.47 14.96 -49.46
N VAL A 99 23.33 15.62 -49.70
CA VAL A 99 23.23 16.70 -50.71
C VAL A 99 24.16 17.85 -50.36
N ARG A 100 24.24 18.23 -49.07
CA ARG A 100 25.16 19.27 -48.59
C ARG A 100 26.63 18.86 -48.80
N LEU A 101 26.99 17.62 -48.50
CA LEU A 101 28.34 17.08 -48.71
C LEU A 101 28.72 17.02 -50.20
N ARG A 102 27.79 16.64 -51.08
CA ARG A 102 28.00 16.65 -52.54
C ARG A 102 28.19 18.07 -53.07
N ALA A 103 27.42 19.04 -52.59
CA ALA A 103 27.58 20.44 -52.96
C ALA A 103 28.95 21.02 -52.52
N LEU A 104 29.43 20.63 -51.33
CA LEU A 104 30.77 21.01 -50.85
C LEU A 104 31.88 20.35 -51.68
N ARG A 105 31.75 19.07 -52.02
CA ARG A 105 32.73 18.38 -52.89
C ARG A 105 32.77 18.96 -54.30
N ALA A 106 31.61 19.27 -54.89
CA ALA A 106 31.54 19.93 -56.20
C ALA A 106 32.20 21.32 -56.21
N LYS A 107 32.29 21.98 -55.06
CA LYS A 107 32.93 23.29 -54.92
C LYS A 107 34.45 23.23 -54.68
N THR A 108 35.03 22.03 -54.46
CA THR A 108 36.43 21.86 -53.98
C THR A 108 37.35 21.13 -54.98
N VAL A 109 36.93 20.86 -56.23
CA VAL A 109 37.81 20.19 -57.23
C VAL A 109 38.20 21.16 -58.36
N PRO A 110 39.47 21.61 -58.41
CA PRO A 110 40.08 22.25 -59.59
C PRO A 110 40.34 21.25 -60.72
N GLU A 111 40.06 21.69 -61.95
CA GLU A 111 40.16 20.98 -63.22
C GLU A 111 41.64 20.82 -63.67
N LEU A 112 42.02 19.62 -64.14
CA LEU A 112 43.33 19.33 -64.75
C LEU A 112 43.13 18.65 -66.13
N PRO A 113 43.93 18.98 -67.17
CA PRO A 113 43.67 18.63 -68.59
C PRO A 113 44.23 17.25 -69.02
N PRO A 114 43.85 16.74 -70.22
CA PRO A 114 43.96 15.34 -70.62
C PRO A 114 45.21 15.00 -71.45
N GLU A 115 45.70 13.76 -71.34
CA GLU A 115 46.63 13.14 -72.29
C GLU A 115 46.23 11.69 -72.63
N GLU A 116 46.61 11.26 -73.84
CA GLU A 116 45.92 10.28 -74.69
C GLU A 116 46.49 8.82 -74.66
N LYS A 117 45.62 7.93 -75.17
CA LYS A 117 45.66 6.48 -75.55
C LYS A 117 46.95 6.02 -76.31
N PRO A 118 47.27 4.69 -76.46
CA PRO A 118 46.35 3.66 -77.04
C PRO A 118 46.55 2.12 -76.78
N ALA A 119 45.49 1.38 -77.21
CA ALA A 119 45.38 0.00 -77.77
C ALA A 119 45.63 -1.23 -76.83
N ALA A 120 44.91 -2.37 -76.85
CA ALA A 120 43.83 -3.02 -77.63
C ALA A 120 43.29 -4.24 -76.77
N PRO A 121 42.48 -5.24 -77.23
CA PRO A 121 41.39 -5.35 -78.23
C PRO A 121 40.04 -5.91 -77.63
N ALA A 122 38.97 -6.00 -78.44
CA ALA A 122 37.62 -6.52 -78.14
C ALA A 122 37.36 -7.88 -78.87
N PRO A 123 36.13 -8.46 -79.04
CA PRO A 123 34.82 -8.44 -78.33
C PRO A 123 34.14 -9.85 -78.21
N THR A 124 32.95 -9.97 -77.59
CA THR A 124 31.80 -10.89 -77.91
C THR A 124 30.77 -10.88 -76.75
N THR A 125 29.44 -10.93 -76.85
CA THR A 125 28.42 -10.67 -77.90
C THR A 125 27.02 -10.63 -77.21
N SER A 126 26.23 -9.62 -77.59
CA SER A 126 24.76 -9.47 -77.74
C SER A 126 23.69 -10.40 -77.11
N LYS A 127 22.61 -9.73 -76.68
CA LYS A 127 21.22 -10.18 -76.37
C LYS A 127 20.31 -10.34 -77.63
N GLN A 128 19.18 -11.05 -77.43
CA GLN A 128 17.86 -11.15 -78.16
C GLN A 128 17.57 -12.60 -78.62
N SER A 129 16.36 -13.21 -78.62
CA SER A 129 14.94 -12.85 -78.41
C SER A 129 14.04 -14.13 -78.46
N ALA A 130 13.00 -14.24 -77.59
CA ALA A 130 11.62 -14.87 -77.65
C ALA A 130 11.25 -16.12 -78.55
N PRO A 131 10.00 -16.69 -78.52
CA PRO A 131 9.16 -17.33 -77.47
C PRO A 131 8.48 -18.69 -77.91
N SER A 132 7.49 -19.20 -77.13
CA SER A 132 6.43 -20.27 -77.35
C SER A 132 6.65 -21.65 -76.65
N THR A 133 5.69 -22.43 -76.08
CA THR A 133 4.19 -22.46 -76.07
C THR A 133 3.58 -23.45 -75.01
N ALA A 134 2.33 -23.16 -74.58
CA ALA A 134 1.14 -24.00 -74.25
C ALA A 134 1.13 -25.07 -73.10
N ALA A 135 0.29 -24.91 -72.05
CA ALA A 135 -1.11 -25.41 -71.81
C ALA A 135 -1.11 -26.74 -70.97
N SER A 136 -1.97 -27.08 -69.99
CA SER A 136 -3.39 -26.78 -69.67
C SER A 136 -3.71 -27.24 -68.21
N ALA A 137 -4.76 -26.69 -67.57
CA ALA A 137 -5.47 -27.22 -66.38
C ALA A 137 -6.75 -28.00 -66.84
N PRO A 138 -7.72 -28.51 -66.00
CA PRO A 138 -7.89 -28.48 -64.53
C PRO A 138 -8.50 -29.79 -63.88
N THR A 139 -8.89 -29.69 -62.59
CA THR A 139 -10.04 -30.35 -61.86
C THR A 139 -9.75 -31.41 -60.76
N GLN A 140 -10.47 -31.27 -59.62
CA GLN A 140 -10.43 -32.03 -58.35
C GLN A 140 -11.34 -33.31 -58.32
N PRO A 141 -11.72 -33.91 -57.16
CA PRO A 141 -11.25 -35.19 -56.56
C PRO A 141 -12.37 -36.28 -56.52
N PRO A 142 -12.25 -37.49 -55.90
CA PRO A 142 -12.33 -37.70 -54.44
C PRO A 142 -11.68 -39.00 -53.82
N GLY A 143 -11.39 -38.94 -52.51
CA GLY A 143 -11.64 -39.96 -51.45
C GLY A 143 -11.05 -41.39 -51.49
N ALA A 144 -10.32 -41.79 -50.43
CA ALA A 144 -10.53 -43.02 -49.61
C ALA A 144 -9.40 -43.22 -48.56
N GLN A 145 -9.79 -43.54 -47.31
CA GLN A 145 -8.92 -44.10 -46.25
C GLN A 145 -8.74 -45.62 -46.47
N PRO A 146 -7.78 -46.32 -45.81
CA PRO A 146 -8.07 -46.92 -44.49
C PRO A 146 -6.88 -47.13 -43.50
N GLN A 147 -7.23 -47.09 -42.20
CA GLN A 147 -6.83 -47.92 -41.02
C GLN A 147 -5.34 -48.20 -40.61
N ALA A 148 -5.03 -47.70 -39.39
CA ALA A 148 -4.58 -48.38 -38.15
C ALA A 148 -3.16 -49.04 -37.95
N GLN A 149 -2.34 -48.37 -37.10
CA GLN A 149 -1.50 -48.81 -35.94
C GLN A 149 -0.38 -49.88 -36.11
N PRO A 150 0.72 -49.90 -35.30
CA PRO A 150 0.79 -49.63 -33.84
C PRO A 150 2.05 -48.93 -33.24
N GLN A 151 1.90 -48.54 -31.96
CA GLN A 151 2.86 -48.30 -30.83
C GLN A 151 4.36 -47.95 -31.06
N VAL A 152 4.89 -47.00 -30.25
CA VAL A 152 5.88 -47.20 -29.14
C VAL A 152 6.52 -45.86 -28.73
N ASN A 153 6.70 -45.70 -27.40
CA ASN A 153 7.56 -44.79 -26.62
C ASN A 153 8.57 -43.87 -27.33
N GLY A 154 8.66 -42.62 -26.83
CA GLY A 154 9.80 -41.74 -27.06
C GLY A 154 10.03 -40.79 -25.88
N ALA A 155 11.15 -41.01 -25.18
CA ALA A 155 11.69 -40.15 -24.15
C ALA A 155 12.48 -38.96 -24.75
N ASN A 156 12.58 -37.89 -23.95
CA ASN A 156 13.69 -36.93 -23.84
C ASN A 156 14.22 -36.14 -25.05
N GLY A 157 14.39 -34.84 -24.79
CA GLY A 157 15.39 -33.97 -25.42
C GLY A 157 14.78 -32.94 -26.39
N VAL A 158 15.27 -31.72 -26.55
CA VAL A 158 16.53 -31.08 -26.17
C VAL A 158 16.41 -29.57 -26.47
N GLN A 159 17.00 -28.74 -25.60
CA GLN A 159 17.67 -27.44 -25.77
C GLN A 159 17.14 -26.34 -26.72
N LEU A 160 17.19 -25.11 -26.19
CA LEU A 160 17.54 -23.89 -26.93
C LEU A 160 18.77 -23.21 -26.28
N PRO A 161 19.68 -22.55 -27.06
CA PRO A 161 20.98 -22.05 -26.62
C PRO A 161 21.00 -20.55 -26.19
N PRO A 162 22.16 -20.01 -25.73
CA PRO A 162 22.29 -18.80 -24.91
C PRO A 162 22.91 -17.58 -25.63
N ILE A 163 22.65 -16.34 -25.16
CA ILE A 163 23.40 -15.10 -25.47
C ILE A 163 23.36 -14.18 -24.22
N GLN A 164 24.43 -14.12 -23.43
CA GLN A 164 25.59 -13.19 -23.41
C GLN A 164 25.40 -11.86 -22.64
N SER A 165 26.42 -11.65 -21.83
CA SER A 165 26.76 -10.56 -20.92
C SER A 165 27.24 -9.29 -21.62
N LEU A 166 27.02 -8.13 -20.98
CA LEU A 166 27.90 -6.96 -21.11
C LEU A 166 28.17 -6.34 -19.73
N GLN A 167 29.44 -6.47 -19.32
CA GLN A 167 30.11 -5.64 -18.34
C GLN A 167 30.45 -4.28 -18.97
N ALA A 168 30.40 -3.21 -18.17
CA ALA A 168 31.24 -2.04 -18.40
C ALA A 168 31.68 -1.47 -17.05
N SER A 169 32.98 -1.58 -16.82
CA SER A 169 33.78 -0.99 -15.75
C SER A 169 34.38 0.33 -16.21
N SER A 170 34.49 1.32 -15.32
CA SER A 170 35.52 2.34 -15.40
C SER A 170 35.98 2.76 -14.00
N GLN A 171 37.24 2.45 -13.72
CA GLN A 171 38.08 3.02 -12.66
C GLN A 171 39.19 3.82 -13.36
N THR A 172 39.52 4.99 -12.82
CA THR A 172 40.89 5.55 -12.66
C THR A 172 40.75 6.77 -11.72
N ALA A 173 41.29 6.71 -10.50
CA ALA A 173 42.60 7.26 -10.05
C ALA A 173 42.66 8.81 -10.11
N SER A 174 43.20 9.61 -9.17
CA SER A 174 43.84 9.49 -7.86
C SER A 174 44.23 10.93 -7.43
N GLY A 175 44.22 11.30 -6.14
CA GLY A 175 44.84 12.56 -5.67
C GLY A 175 44.33 13.15 -4.33
N PHE A 176 45.11 12.98 -3.25
CA PHE A 176 44.99 13.64 -1.93
C PHE A 176 45.68 15.05 -1.93
N PRO A 177 45.86 15.76 -0.79
CA PRO A 177 44.87 16.38 0.12
C PRO A 177 45.19 17.89 0.40
N SER A 178 44.29 18.65 1.01
CA SER A 178 44.68 19.83 1.83
C SER A 178 43.60 20.28 2.83
N LYS A 179 44.00 20.29 4.10
CA LYS A 179 43.57 21.19 5.21
C LYS A 179 44.50 22.43 5.15
N PRO A 180 44.42 23.49 6.00
CA PRO A 180 43.44 24.02 6.98
C PRO A 180 43.19 25.55 6.67
N PRO A 181 42.89 26.55 7.57
CA PRO A 181 42.76 26.57 9.04
C PRO A 181 41.62 27.42 9.66
N ALA A 182 41.61 27.35 11.00
CA ALA A 182 40.80 28.09 11.96
C ALA A 182 41.28 29.54 12.19
N ALA A 183 40.36 30.41 12.63
CA ALA A 183 40.61 31.69 13.28
C ALA A 183 39.55 31.82 14.41
N VAL A 184 39.88 31.75 15.70
CA VAL A 184 40.47 32.78 16.59
C VAL A 184 39.56 34.00 16.79
N ASN A 185 38.87 34.01 17.94
CA ASN A 185 38.33 35.21 18.61
C ASN A 185 39.48 36.15 19.00
N PRO A 186 39.29 37.48 19.00
CA PRO A 186 38.93 38.12 20.28
C PRO A 186 38.08 39.40 20.11
N PHE A 187 37.25 39.76 21.09
CA PHE A 187 37.30 41.09 21.70
C PHE A 187 36.44 41.18 22.95
N THR A 188 37.04 41.87 23.92
CA THR A 188 36.68 42.04 25.33
C THR A 188 35.87 43.33 25.57
N LYS A 189 35.23 43.34 26.75
CA LYS A 189 34.49 44.43 27.45
C LYS A 189 35.16 45.81 27.37
N PRO A 190 34.41 46.88 27.72
CA PRO A 190 34.58 47.38 29.10
C PRO A 190 33.27 47.80 29.80
N ALA A 191 33.34 47.81 31.13
CA ALA A 191 32.41 48.45 32.08
C ALA A 191 32.68 49.97 32.18
N PRO A 192 31.85 50.73 32.91
CA PRO A 192 32.31 51.14 34.25
C PRO A 192 31.25 51.17 35.37
N GLN A 193 31.83 51.21 36.58
CA GLN A 193 31.34 51.39 37.95
C GLN A 193 30.43 52.63 38.17
N GLN A 194 29.36 52.62 38.99
CA GLN A 194 29.24 52.52 40.46
C GLN A 194 29.21 53.91 41.16
N ASN A 195 28.07 54.28 41.77
CA ASN A 195 27.91 54.87 43.13
C ASN A 195 26.65 55.75 43.26
N GLY A 196 26.00 55.67 44.43
CA GLY A 196 25.11 56.74 44.92
C GLY A 196 23.92 56.27 45.76
N LEU A 197 24.15 56.08 47.06
CA LEU A 197 23.14 55.99 48.12
C LEU A 197 22.25 57.25 48.14
N PHE A 198 20.92 57.13 48.35
CA PHE A 198 20.13 58.01 49.24
C PHE A 198 18.78 57.35 49.57
N ALA A 199 18.41 57.44 50.85
CA ALA A 199 17.17 56.97 51.44
C ALA A 199 16.05 58.01 51.30
N SER A 200 14.78 57.57 51.23
CA SER A 200 13.70 58.07 52.11
C SER A 200 12.31 57.49 51.81
N LYS A 201 11.67 57.05 52.90
CA LYS A 201 10.26 57.19 53.31
C LYS A 201 9.13 56.49 52.51
N SER A 202 8.51 55.58 53.26
CA SER A 202 7.12 55.09 53.20
C SER A 202 6.07 56.22 53.14
N PRO A 203 4.85 55.92 52.67
CA PRO A 203 3.79 55.59 53.63
C PRO A 203 2.87 54.40 53.26
N GLN A 204 2.44 53.70 54.32
CA GLN A 204 1.16 52.96 54.49
C GLN A 204 -0.02 53.70 53.84
N ALA A 205 -1.16 53.11 53.46
CA ALA A 205 -1.73 51.77 53.57
C ALA A 205 -2.97 51.74 52.65
N THR A 206 -3.31 50.59 52.09
CA THR A 206 -4.71 50.13 51.98
C THR A 206 -4.70 48.63 51.72
N ALA A 207 -5.35 47.90 52.61
CA ALA A 207 -5.52 46.46 52.56
C ALA A 207 -6.46 46.08 51.39
N THR A 208 -6.02 45.13 50.58
CA THR A 208 -6.87 44.35 49.67
C THR A 208 -6.45 42.88 49.72
N PRO A 209 -7.41 41.95 49.55
CA PRO A 209 -7.29 40.58 50.04
C PRO A 209 -6.37 39.72 49.17
N THR A 210 -5.72 38.79 49.84
CA THR A 210 -4.83 37.74 49.36
C THR A 210 -5.36 37.03 48.10
N PRO A 211 -4.67 37.09 46.95
CA PRO A 211 -4.80 36.08 45.91
C PRO A 211 -3.96 34.86 46.32
N ALA A 212 -4.59 33.68 46.30
CA ALA A 212 -3.94 32.40 46.51
C ALA A 212 -2.67 32.28 45.64
N PRO A 213 -1.59 31.64 46.15
CA PRO A 213 -0.37 31.45 45.36
C PRO A 213 -0.70 30.64 44.10
N ALA A 214 -0.37 31.24 42.95
CA ALA A 214 -0.41 30.56 41.67
C ALA A 214 0.36 29.22 41.77
N PRO A 215 -0.19 28.10 41.27
CA PRO A 215 0.52 26.84 41.28
C PRO A 215 1.82 27.02 40.50
N ALA A 216 2.94 26.74 41.19
CA ALA A 216 4.27 26.72 40.59
C ALA A 216 4.22 25.94 39.26
N PRO A 217 4.91 26.42 38.21
CA PRO A 217 4.98 25.72 36.94
C PRO A 217 5.52 24.31 37.21
N LYS A 218 4.68 23.30 36.93
CA LYS A 218 5.10 21.90 36.99
C LYS A 218 6.40 21.75 36.20
N PRO A 219 7.42 21.09 36.74
CA PRO A 219 8.69 20.90 36.05
C PRO A 219 8.43 20.30 34.67
N SER A 220 8.99 20.95 33.65
CA SER A 220 9.05 20.49 32.27
C SER A 220 9.28 18.98 32.26
N ALA A 221 8.25 18.24 31.85
CA ALA A 221 8.32 16.81 31.71
C ALA A 221 9.49 16.47 30.79
N ALA A 222 10.39 15.61 31.28
CA ALA A 222 11.45 15.02 30.47
C ALA A 222 10.87 14.54 29.12
N PRO A 223 11.61 14.67 28.00
CA PRO A 223 11.08 14.31 26.70
C PRO A 223 10.59 12.86 26.73
N VAL A 224 9.28 12.66 26.58
CA VAL A 224 8.67 11.33 26.53
C VAL A 224 9.29 10.61 25.34
N ILE A 225 10.22 9.70 25.60
CA ILE A 225 10.92 8.94 24.56
C ILE A 225 9.87 8.11 23.82
N ASP A 226 9.74 8.32 22.51
CA ASP A 226 8.87 7.51 21.67
C ASP A 226 9.42 6.07 21.62
N ARG A 227 8.85 5.21 22.47
CA ARG A 227 9.28 3.82 22.63
C ARG A 227 9.19 3.03 21.32
N TYR A 228 8.21 3.30 20.47
CA TYR A 228 8.08 2.63 19.17
C TYR A 228 9.22 3.00 18.21
N VAL A 229 9.70 4.25 18.25
CA VAL A 229 10.89 4.66 17.48
C VAL A 229 12.14 3.94 17.99
N GLN A 230 12.28 3.76 19.30
CA GLN A 230 13.38 2.99 19.89
C GLN A 230 13.32 1.52 19.47
N ILE A 231 12.17 0.87 19.58
CA ILE A 231 11.94 -0.50 19.09
C ILE A 231 12.32 -0.59 17.61
N HIS A 232 11.87 0.35 16.78
CA HIS A 232 12.21 0.35 15.36
C HIS A 232 13.73 0.45 15.12
N ARG A 233 14.47 1.24 15.91
CA ARG A 233 15.94 1.31 15.85
C ARG A 233 16.59 0.01 16.32
N ASN A 234 16.12 -0.59 17.42
CA ASN A 234 16.60 -1.86 17.94
C ASN A 234 16.42 -2.98 16.90
N LEU A 235 15.27 -3.02 16.20
CA LEU A 235 15.03 -3.94 15.09
C LEU A 235 15.98 -3.72 13.90
N LYS A 236 16.54 -2.53 13.71
CA LYS A 236 17.62 -2.32 12.71
C LYS A 236 18.94 -2.91 13.21
N LYS A 237 19.29 -2.71 14.47
CA LYS A 237 20.49 -3.28 15.10
C LYS A 237 20.45 -4.81 15.09
N LEU A 238 19.31 -5.41 15.43
CA LEU A 238 19.09 -6.86 15.38
C LEU A 238 19.38 -7.42 13.98
N ARG A 239 18.92 -6.75 12.91
CA ARG A 239 19.19 -7.19 11.54
C ARG A 239 20.69 -7.15 11.21
N ALA A 240 21.40 -6.11 11.66
CA ALA A 240 22.85 -6.01 11.44
C ALA A 240 23.60 -7.10 12.21
N SER A 241 23.27 -7.29 13.49
CA SER A 241 23.85 -8.33 14.34
C SER A 241 23.60 -9.74 13.77
N LEU A 242 22.40 -10.03 13.26
CA LEU A 242 22.13 -11.35 12.69
C LEU A 242 22.92 -11.57 11.39
N MET A 243 23.09 -10.55 10.56
CA MET A 243 23.96 -10.65 9.36
C MET A 243 25.43 -10.86 9.76
N GLU A 244 25.87 -10.29 10.88
CA GLU A 244 27.20 -10.56 11.42
C GLU A 244 27.34 -11.99 11.91
N GLN A 245 26.33 -12.54 12.61
CA GLN A 245 26.30 -13.95 13.02
C GLN A 245 26.39 -14.92 11.82
N THR A 246 25.79 -14.58 10.68
CA THR A 246 25.88 -15.41 9.47
C THR A 246 27.30 -15.53 8.90
N LYS A 247 28.24 -14.65 9.30
CA LYS A 247 29.65 -14.78 8.91
C LYS A 247 30.35 -15.93 9.62
N TYR A 248 29.85 -16.30 10.81
CA TYR A 248 30.44 -17.33 11.66
C TYR A 248 29.66 -18.65 11.63
N SER A 249 28.45 -18.67 11.05
CA SER A 249 27.63 -19.88 10.89
C SER A 249 27.04 -19.96 9.49
N GLU A 250 27.60 -20.86 8.67
CA GLU A 250 27.11 -21.09 7.30
C GLU A 250 25.71 -21.73 7.29
N ALA A 251 25.41 -22.59 8.28
CA ALA A 251 24.07 -23.17 8.46
C ALA A 251 23.01 -22.08 8.70
N LEU A 252 23.30 -21.12 9.59
CA LEU A 252 22.42 -19.98 9.83
C LEU A 252 22.26 -19.13 8.57
N LYS A 253 23.35 -18.87 7.83
CA LYS A 253 23.33 -18.06 6.61
C LYS A 253 22.43 -18.64 5.53
N GLN A 254 22.58 -19.93 5.23
CA GLN A 254 21.78 -20.63 4.22
C GLN A 254 20.30 -20.62 4.62
N ARG A 255 20.00 -21.00 5.87
CA ARG A 255 18.61 -21.12 6.31
C ARG A 255 17.94 -19.76 6.46
N LEU A 256 18.62 -18.75 7.00
CA LEU A 256 18.12 -17.37 7.10
C LEU A 256 17.68 -16.82 5.74
N GLY A 257 18.49 -17.04 4.70
CA GLY A 257 18.22 -16.59 3.34
C GLY A 257 16.97 -17.25 2.75
N SER A 258 16.85 -18.57 2.91
CA SER A 258 15.69 -19.34 2.42
C SER A 258 14.42 -18.97 3.20
N MET A 259 14.45 -18.98 4.53
CA MET A 259 13.29 -18.63 5.37
C MET A 259 12.77 -17.22 5.05
N ARG A 260 13.66 -16.25 4.80
CA ARG A 260 13.25 -14.88 4.41
C ARG A 260 12.54 -14.85 3.05
N ARG A 261 13.01 -15.63 2.07
CA ARG A 261 12.40 -15.71 0.73
C ARG A 261 11.05 -16.40 0.81
N GLU A 262 10.97 -17.53 1.50
CA GLU A 262 9.74 -18.30 1.71
C GLU A 262 8.70 -17.49 2.47
N LEU A 263 9.09 -16.77 3.52
CA LEU A 263 8.19 -15.92 4.29
C LEU A 263 7.56 -14.81 3.44
N ARG A 264 8.32 -14.21 2.51
CA ARG A 264 7.78 -13.20 1.57
C ARG A 264 6.86 -13.82 0.53
N LYS A 265 7.24 -14.97 -0.03
CA LYS A 265 6.43 -15.70 -1.01
C LYS A 265 5.08 -16.09 -0.43
N ASN A 266 5.07 -16.59 0.82
CA ASN A 266 3.88 -17.15 1.44
C ASN A 266 2.98 -16.12 2.12
N LEU A 267 3.39 -14.85 2.22
CA LEU A 267 2.63 -13.80 2.90
C LEU A 267 1.21 -13.60 2.33
N GLY A 268 1.02 -13.82 1.03
CA GLY A 268 -0.29 -13.71 0.37
C GLY A 268 -1.03 -15.03 0.15
N GLN A 269 -0.47 -16.18 0.56
CA GLN A 269 -0.95 -17.49 0.10
C GLN A 269 -1.14 -18.52 1.22
N LEU A 270 -0.17 -18.68 2.13
CA LEU A 270 -0.11 -19.85 3.02
C LEU A 270 0.33 -19.48 4.43
N ILE A 271 -0.64 -19.23 5.31
CA ILE A 271 -0.40 -18.93 6.73
C ILE A 271 0.34 -20.07 7.44
N ALA A 272 -0.03 -21.32 7.17
CA ALA A 272 0.59 -22.50 7.77
C ALA A 272 2.10 -22.54 7.47
N ALA A 273 2.51 -22.17 6.26
CA ALA A 273 3.94 -22.11 5.90
C ALA A 273 4.69 -21.05 6.71
N ILE A 274 4.08 -19.90 6.98
CA ILE A 274 4.67 -18.85 7.83
C ILE A 274 4.82 -19.37 9.27
N GLN A 275 3.81 -20.08 9.79
CA GLN A 275 3.87 -20.66 11.13
C GLN A 275 4.97 -21.71 11.26
N THR A 276 5.14 -22.58 10.25
CA THR A 276 6.24 -23.55 10.20
C THR A 276 7.59 -22.85 10.29
N LEU A 277 7.82 -21.80 9.50
CA LEU A 277 9.07 -21.02 9.54
C LEU A 277 9.31 -20.38 10.92
N LEU A 278 8.27 -19.81 11.53
CA LEU A 278 8.39 -19.21 12.86
C LEU A 278 8.68 -20.26 13.94
N ASN A 279 8.02 -21.42 13.89
CA ASN A 279 8.26 -22.53 14.82
C ASN A 279 9.68 -23.07 14.68
N GLU A 280 10.14 -23.26 13.45
CA GLU A 280 11.50 -23.73 13.16
C GLU A 280 12.57 -22.76 13.70
N SER A 281 12.34 -21.45 13.57
CA SER A 281 13.26 -20.43 14.10
C SER A 281 13.33 -20.37 15.63
N LEU A 282 12.38 -21.01 16.32
CA LEU A 282 12.35 -21.10 17.77
C LEU A 282 13.08 -22.34 18.30
N THR A 283 13.11 -23.44 17.54
CA THR A 283 13.54 -24.75 18.05
C THR A 283 14.69 -25.40 17.29
N GLN A 284 14.80 -25.21 15.98
CA GLN A 284 15.69 -26.01 15.13
C GLN A 284 16.95 -25.27 14.71
N VAL A 285 16.85 -23.96 14.42
CA VAL A 285 17.98 -23.18 13.92
C VAL A 285 18.61 -22.36 15.04
N PRO A 286 19.82 -22.72 15.51
CA PRO A 286 20.47 -21.99 16.59
C PRO A 286 20.83 -20.57 16.13
N SER A 287 20.50 -19.59 16.96
CA SER A 287 20.86 -18.18 16.78
C SER A 287 21.14 -17.56 18.15
N ALA A 288 21.86 -16.44 18.19
CA ALA A 288 22.13 -15.78 19.47
C ALA A 288 20.83 -15.42 20.19
N LEU A 289 20.84 -15.48 21.51
CA LEU A 289 19.70 -15.11 22.34
C LEU A 289 19.65 -13.58 22.52
N VAL A 290 18.45 -13.02 22.52
CA VAL A 290 18.21 -11.57 22.72
C VAL A 290 17.08 -11.35 23.72
N ASP A 291 17.17 -10.27 24.48
CA ASP A 291 16.11 -9.86 25.40
C ASP A 291 14.91 -9.29 24.61
N PRO A 292 13.71 -9.91 24.68
CA PRO A 292 12.53 -9.41 23.98
C PRO A 292 12.03 -8.06 24.50
N SER A 293 12.42 -7.65 25.71
CA SER A 293 12.06 -6.36 26.32
C SER A 293 12.40 -5.20 25.40
N ASP A 294 13.48 -5.31 24.61
CA ASP A 294 13.93 -4.31 23.63
C ASP A 294 12.99 -4.07 22.46
N PHE A 295 12.01 -4.96 22.28
CA PHE A 295 11.09 -4.97 21.14
C PHE A 295 9.62 -4.81 21.53
N VAL A 296 9.34 -4.55 22.81
CA VAL A 296 7.99 -4.30 23.34
C VAL A 296 7.91 -2.96 24.05
N THR A 297 6.68 -2.45 24.19
CA THR A 297 6.41 -1.17 24.85
C THR A 297 6.24 -1.29 26.34
N ASP A 298 5.67 -2.40 26.81
CA ASP A 298 5.42 -2.68 28.21
C ASP A 298 6.59 -3.44 28.85
N LYS A 299 6.86 -3.15 30.13
CA LYS A 299 7.70 -4.01 30.96
C LYS A 299 6.87 -5.23 31.33
N ARG A 300 7.40 -6.42 31.08
CA ARG A 300 6.71 -7.70 31.32
C ARG A 300 7.50 -8.46 32.34
N GLU A 301 6.84 -9.07 33.30
CA GLU A 301 7.42 -10.04 34.23
C GLU A 301 6.93 -11.45 33.88
N PRO A 302 7.61 -12.52 34.32
CA PRO A 302 7.13 -13.89 34.12
C PRO A 302 5.68 -14.05 34.62
N VAL A 303 4.86 -14.74 33.83
CA VAL A 303 3.43 -14.97 34.14
C VAL A 303 3.18 -16.47 34.22
N GLU A 304 2.52 -16.91 35.29
CA GLU A 304 2.13 -18.31 35.46
C GLU A 304 1.23 -18.79 34.30
N GLY A 305 1.50 -19.99 33.79
CA GLY A 305 0.77 -20.55 32.64
C GLY A 305 1.14 -19.98 31.27
N ALA A 306 2.06 -19.01 31.18
CA ALA A 306 2.56 -18.55 29.89
C ALA A 306 3.48 -19.61 29.23
N MET A 307 3.28 -19.85 27.93
CA MET A 307 4.09 -20.81 27.16
C MET A 307 5.59 -20.48 27.15
N ARG A 308 5.95 -19.19 27.24
CA ARG A 308 7.35 -18.74 27.29
C ARG A 308 7.54 -17.66 28.33
N ASN A 309 8.30 -18.00 29.36
CA ASN A 309 8.72 -17.11 30.45
C ASN A 309 10.23 -16.84 30.47
N GLU A 310 10.97 -17.46 29.56
CA GLU A 310 12.42 -17.27 29.38
C GLU A 310 12.77 -15.78 29.29
N ALA A 311 13.91 -15.41 29.89
CA ALA A 311 14.42 -14.03 29.84
C ALA A 311 14.86 -13.62 28.43
N HIS A 312 15.25 -14.59 27.60
CA HIS A 312 15.75 -14.34 26.25
C HIS A 312 15.04 -15.21 25.23
N LEU A 313 14.95 -14.75 23.98
CA LEU A 313 14.43 -15.53 22.85
C LEU A 313 15.49 -15.62 21.72
N PRO A 314 15.40 -16.64 20.84
CA PRO A 314 16.25 -16.72 19.66
C PRO A 314 16.12 -15.46 18.77
N SER A 315 17.25 -14.84 18.44
CA SER A 315 17.30 -13.64 17.59
C SER A 315 16.72 -13.87 16.19
N LEU A 316 16.84 -15.08 15.65
CA LEU A 316 16.27 -15.47 14.36
C LEU A 316 14.74 -15.34 14.36
N PHE A 317 14.06 -15.77 15.44
CA PHE A 317 12.61 -15.67 15.56
C PHE A 317 12.13 -14.21 15.55
N ILE A 318 12.74 -13.36 16.39
CA ILE A 318 12.41 -11.93 16.41
C ILE A 318 12.73 -11.27 15.06
N TYR A 319 13.82 -11.69 14.40
CA TYR A 319 14.15 -11.25 13.05
C TYR A 319 13.09 -11.65 12.01
N LEU A 320 12.56 -12.87 12.05
CA LEU A 320 11.52 -13.30 11.11
C LEU A 320 10.20 -12.57 11.36
N LEU A 321 9.79 -12.37 12.62
CA LEU A 321 8.65 -11.50 12.96
C LEU A 321 8.84 -10.07 12.45
N ASN A 322 10.05 -9.55 12.52
CA ASN A 322 10.42 -8.24 11.97
C ASN A 322 10.35 -8.19 10.43
N GLN A 323 10.78 -9.26 9.73
CA GLN A 323 10.63 -9.35 8.27
C GLN A 323 9.16 -9.49 7.86
N PHE A 324 8.39 -10.30 8.58
CA PHE A 324 6.94 -10.44 8.41
C PHE A 324 6.24 -9.09 8.56
N SER A 325 6.52 -8.39 9.66
CA SER A 325 5.97 -7.06 9.91
C SER A 325 6.35 -6.06 8.81
N LYS A 326 7.59 -6.11 8.31
CA LYS A 326 8.02 -5.24 7.19
C LYS A 326 7.28 -5.58 5.91
N ALA A 327 7.03 -6.85 5.63
CA ALA A 327 6.36 -7.30 4.44
C ALA A 327 4.87 -6.92 4.46
N ILE A 328 4.18 -7.03 5.61
CA ILE A 328 2.81 -6.51 5.81
C ILE A 328 2.73 -5.01 5.49
N ILE A 329 3.61 -4.20 6.10
CA ILE A 329 3.62 -2.74 5.87
C ILE A 329 3.86 -2.42 4.40
N ASN A 330 4.74 -3.16 3.73
CA ASN A 330 5.00 -2.98 2.31
C ASN A 330 3.77 -3.34 1.45
N GLN A 331 3.05 -4.42 1.75
CA GLN A 331 1.81 -4.78 1.03
C GLN A 331 0.73 -3.72 1.20
N PHE A 332 0.53 -3.22 2.43
CA PHE A 332 -0.40 -2.11 2.65
C PHE A 332 -0.06 -0.87 1.80
N ILE A 333 1.22 -0.53 1.71
CA ILE A 333 1.69 0.59 0.88
C ILE A 333 1.46 0.35 -0.61
N GLN A 334 1.73 -0.87 -1.10
CA GLN A 334 1.75 -1.17 -2.53
C GLN A 334 0.37 -1.49 -3.10
N GLU A 335 -0.47 -2.19 -2.36
CA GLU A 335 -1.72 -2.76 -2.86
C GLU A 335 -2.95 -2.01 -2.33
N CYS A 336 -2.98 -1.72 -1.03
CA CYS A 336 -4.18 -1.21 -0.38
C CYS A 336 -4.46 0.27 -0.63
N GLY A 337 -3.48 1.02 -1.16
CA GLY A 337 -3.70 2.40 -1.59
C GLY A 337 -4.60 2.52 -2.82
N GLY A 338 -4.50 1.56 -3.75
CA GLY A 338 -5.34 1.47 -4.94
C GLY A 338 -6.54 0.54 -4.78
N GLN A 339 -6.40 -0.53 -4.00
CA GLN A 339 -7.45 -1.51 -3.75
C GLN A 339 -7.65 -1.73 -2.23
N PRO A 340 -8.38 -0.86 -1.53
CA PRO A 340 -8.56 -0.95 -0.07
C PRO A 340 -9.06 -2.32 0.44
N LYS A 341 -9.86 -3.03 -0.36
CA LYS A 341 -10.39 -4.36 -0.01
C LYS A 341 -9.32 -5.43 0.21
N THR A 342 -8.13 -5.29 -0.38
CA THR A 342 -7.02 -6.24 -0.18
C THR A 342 -6.41 -6.15 1.22
N ALA A 343 -6.70 -5.09 1.98
CA ALA A 343 -6.20 -4.92 3.33
C ALA A 343 -6.79 -5.93 4.33
N ASP A 344 -8.02 -6.41 4.10
CA ASP A 344 -8.69 -7.33 5.02
C ASP A 344 -7.96 -8.67 5.15
N PRO A 345 -7.69 -9.43 4.07
CA PRO A 345 -6.95 -10.69 4.17
C PRO A 345 -5.55 -10.51 4.77
N ILE A 346 -4.84 -9.42 4.45
CA ILE A 346 -3.53 -9.12 5.05
C ILE A 346 -3.68 -8.89 6.57
N GLY A 347 -4.75 -8.18 6.98
CA GLY A 347 -5.11 -8.00 8.39
C GLY A 347 -5.43 -9.31 9.10
N VAL A 348 -6.10 -10.27 8.44
CA VAL A 348 -6.36 -11.62 8.99
C VAL A 348 -5.04 -12.28 9.34
N ILE A 349 -4.12 -12.30 8.38
CA ILE A 349 -2.84 -12.99 8.49
C ILE A 349 -2.01 -12.37 9.61
N ALA A 350 -1.93 -11.04 9.67
CA ALA A 350 -1.26 -10.32 10.74
C ALA A 350 -1.84 -10.70 12.11
N ALA A 351 -3.16 -10.62 12.27
CA ALA A 351 -3.82 -10.89 13.54
C ALA A 351 -3.66 -12.36 13.95
N LEU A 352 -3.80 -13.31 13.02
CA LEU A 352 -3.66 -14.73 13.30
C LEU A 352 -2.25 -15.09 13.77
N ILE A 353 -1.21 -14.58 13.10
CA ILE A 353 0.18 -14.80 13.52
C ILE A 353 0.44 -14.18 14.89
N PHE A 354 0.12 -12.91 15.12
CA PHE A 354 0.41 -12.27 16.41
C PHE A 354 -0.49 -12.76 17.56
N SER A 355 -1.65 -13.31 17.27
CA SER A 355 -2.56 -13.88 18.28
C SER A 355 -2.16 -15.29 18.74
N ASN A 356 -1.28 -15.97 18.00
CA ASN A 356 -0.86 -17.33 18.33
C ASN A 356 -0.12 -17.36 19.69
N LYS A 357 -0.67 -18.09 20.66
CA LYS A 357 -0.10 -18.26 22.00
C LYS A 357 1.32 -18.83 21.97
N GLY A 358 1.61 -19.65 20.97
CA GLY A 358 2.93 -20.19 20.69
C GLY A 358 3.95 -19.14 20.23
N TYR A 359 3.58 -17.87 20.06
CA TYR A 359 4.51 -16.76 19.77
C TYR A 359 4.47 -15.67 20.84
N HIS A 360 3.71 -15.87 21.91
CA HIS A 360 3.65 -14.94 23.02
C HIS A 360 4.90 -15.04 23.87
N TRP A 361 5.28 -13.92 24.46
CA TRP A 361 6.33 -13.83 25.46
C TRP A 361 5.75 -13.21 26.72
N ARG A 362 5.91 -13.92 27.85
CA ARG A 362 5.34 -13.57 29.15
C ARG A 362 3.82 -13.34 29.07
N GLY A 363 3.13 -14.24 28.36
CA GLY A 363 1.67 -14.25 28.21
C GLY A 363 1.10 -13.16 27.29
N LYS A 364 1.95 -12.38 26.62
CA LYS A 364 1.51 -11.26 25.76
C LYS A 364 2.12 -11.33 24.36
N THR A 365 1.44 -10.69 23.42
CA THR A 365 1.83 -10.68 22.00
C THR A 365 3.07 -9.82 21.76
N LEU A 366 3.77 -10.08 20.65
CA LEU A 366 4.90 -9.27 20.17
C LEU A 366 4.48 -8.30 19.04
N ILE A 367 3.20 -7.92 18.98
CA ILE A 367 2.62 -7.03 17.96
C ILE A 367 3.31 -5.65 17.89
N ASP A 368 3.95 -5.23 18.98
CA ASP A 368 4.70 -3.97 19.05
C ASP A 368 5.80 -3.88 17.98
N ILE A 369 6.31 -5.01 17.48
CA ILE A 369 7.24 -5.07 16.34
C ILE A 369 6.58 -4.54 15.06
N LEU A 370 5.32 -4.89 14.81
CA LEU A 370 4.55 -4.38 13.68
C LEU A 370 4.16 -2.93 13.90
N MET A 371 3.65 -2.61 15.10
CA MET A 371 3.20 -1.25 15.42
C MET A 371 4.34 -0.23 15.42
N ALA A 372 5.57 -0.62 15.77
CA ALA A 372 6.76 0.22 15.64
C ALA A 372 7.02 0.64 14.18
N LYS A 373 6.78 -0.26 13.22
CA LYS A 373 6.92 0.06 11.79
C LYS A 373 5.78 0.94 11.31
N LEU A 374 4.55 0.62 11.72
CA LEU A 374 3.39 1.42 11.37
C LEU A 374 3.52 2.84 11.94
N ARG A 375 4.01 3.00 13.17
CA ARG A 375 4.31 4.29 13.79
C ARG A 375 5.28 5.12 12.98
N VAL A 376 6.33 4.52 12.43
CA VAL A 376 7.31 5.22 11.59
C VAL A 376 6.74 5.54 10.21
N ALA A 377 5.94 4.63 9.64
CA ALA A 377 5.40 4.77 8.29
C ALA A 377 4.16 5.69 8.23
N CYS A 378 3.27 5.65 9.22
CA CYS A 378 2.07 6.48 9.35
C CYS A 378 1.97 7.06 10.78
N PRO A 379 2.78 8.08 11.12
CA PRO A 379 2.82 8.72 12.44
C PRO A 379 1.48 9.28 12.91
N VAL A 380 0.62 9.69 11.98
CA VAL A 380 -0.64 10.36 12.26
C VAL A 380 -1.60 9.48 13.07
N LEU A 381 -1.61 8.16 12.82
CA LEU A 381 -2.38 7.20 13.62
C LEU A 381 -2.01 7.23 15.12
N PHE A 382 -0.78 7.66 15.42
CA PHE A 382 -0.25 7.75 16.78
C PHE A 382 -0.32 9.17 17.35
N GLY A 383 -1.04 10.08 16.68
CA GLY A 383 -1.26 11.46 17.14
C GLY A 383 -0.15 12.44 16.77
N TYR A 384 0.78 12.05 15.89
CA TYR A 384 1.79 12.98 15.39
C TYR A 384 1.20 13.92 14.34
N ARG A 385 1.73 15.15 14.35
CA ARG A 385 1.27 16.28 13.57
C ARG A 385 2.47 17.00 12.96
N GLY A 386 2.25 17.72 11.87
CA GLY A 386 3.27 18.46 11.16
C GLY A 386 2.69 19.28 10.02
N ASN A 387 3.45 20.29 9.59
CA ASN A 387 3.10 21.12 8.45
C ASN A 387 3.71 20.54 7.15
N GLU A 388 2.87 20.15 6.20
CA GLU A 388 3.26 19.55 4.91
C GLU A 388 4.09 20.48 4.02
N LYS A 389 4.09 21.79 4.29
CA LYS A 389 4.88 22.81 3.59
C LYS A 389 6.33 22.89 4.09
N THR A 390 6.65 22.23 5.21
CA THR A 390 7.99 22.26 5.82
C THR A 390 8.66 20.88 5.76
N GLU A 391 9.99 20.83 5.60
CA GLU A 391 10.72 19.56 5.60
C GLU A 391 10.57 18.79 6.93
N GLN A 392 10.66 19.51 8.04
CA GLN A 392 10.49 18.92 9.37
C GLN A 392 9.06 18.37 9.55
N GLY A 393 8.04 19.09 9.07
CA GLY A 393 6.66 18.62 9.14
C GLY A 393 6.42 17.40 8.26
N ARG A 394 6.95 17.38 7.03
CA ARG A 394 6.92 16.19 6.16
C ARG A 394 7.55 14.97 6.84
N ALA A 395 8.73 15.14 7.44
CA ALA A 395 9.38 14.07 8.20
C ALA A 395 8.52 13.57 9.38
N ARG A 396 7.89 14.50 10.13
CA ARG A 396 6.99 14.17 11.25
C ARG A 396 5.70 13.45 10.82
N LEU A 397 5.23 13.71 9.59
CA LEU A 397 4.06 13.07 9.00
C LEU A 397 4.36 11.74 8.30
N GLY A 398 5.63 11.29 8.29
CA GLY A 398 6.01 10.01 7.69
C GLY A 398 6.23 10.08 6.18
N TRP A 399 6.35 11.28 5.61
CA TRP A 399 6.69 11.46 4.20
C TRP A 399 8.03 10.81 3.91
N LYS A 400 8.11 10.06 2.80
CA LYS A 400 9.36 9.38 2.42
C LYS A 400 10.22 10.23 1.51
N ARG A 401 11.53 9.99 1.59
CA ARG A 401 12.51 10.51 0.63
C ARG A 401 12.89 9.43 -0.36
N GLU A 402 13.00 9.80 -1.62
CA GLU A 402 13.48 8.97 -2.72
C GLU A 402 14.62 9.71 -3.41
N GLY A 403 15.81 9.12 -3.41
CA GLY A 403 17.04 9.81 -3.80
C GLY A 403 17.29 11.07 -2.97
N ALA A 404 17.47 12.21 -3.63
CA ALA A 404 17.69 13.50 -2.98
C ALA A 404 16.40 14.18 -2.50
N GLY A 405 15.23 13.81 -3.06
CA GLY A 405 13.97 14.53 -2.91
C GLY A 405 12.94 13.83 -2.02
N TRP A 406 11.82 14.53 -1.78
CA TRP A 406 10.60 13.94 -1.22
C TRP A 406 9.80 13.23 -2.32
N ILE A 407 9.11 12.14 -1.99
CA ILE A 407 8.15 11.54 -2.93
C ILE A 407 7.04 12.53 -3.27
N SER A 408 6.35 12.34 -4.40
CA SER A 408 5.22 13.21 -4.76
C SER A 408 4.09 13.15 -3.74
N GLU A 409 3.29 14.22 -3.67
CA GLU A 409 2.12 14.28 -2.78
C GLU A 409 1.15 13.14 -3.06
N GLN A 410 0.88 12.85 -4.34
CA GLN A 410 0.00 11.75 -4.74
C GLN A 410 0.52 10.39 -4.23
N MET A 411 1.83 10.14 -4.33
CA MET A 411 2.43 8.91 -3.81
C MET A 411 2.33 8.85 -2.29
N HIS A 412 2.57 9.97 -1.59
CA HIS A 412 2.40 10.03 -0.13
C HIS A 412 0.95 9.75 0.27
N VAL A 413 -0.03 10.40 -0.35
CA VAL A 413 -1.46 10.18 -0.14
C VAL A 413 -1.82 8.71 -0.34
N ASN A 414 -1.40 8.09 -1.44
CA ASN A 414 -1.67 6.67 -1.71
C ASN A 414 -1.06 5.75 -0.63
N GLN A 415 0.15 6.04 -0.15
CA GLN A 415 0.77 5.29 0.95
C GLN A 415 -0.03 5.44 2.25
N MET A 416 -0.45 6.66 2.58
CA MET A 416 -1.22 6.93 3.80
C MET A 416 -2.59 6.25 3.78
N LYS A 417 -3.27 6.24 2.62
CA LYS A 417 -4.52 5.49 2.42
C LYS A 417 -4.32 4.01 2.73
N GLY A 418 -3.36 3.37 2.06
CA GLY A 418 -3.11 1.94 2.22
C GLY A 418 -2.73 1.55 3.66
N LEU A 419 -1.91 2.37 4.33
CA LEU A 419 -1.53 2.17 5.73
C LEU A 419 -2.71 2.37 6.70
N ALA A 420 -3.60 3.33 6.43
CA ALA A 420 -4.77 3.60 7.26
C ALA A 420 -5.80 2.48 7.18
N VAL A 421 -6.11 2.01 5.96
CA VAL A 421 -6.99 0.85 5.72
C VAL A 421 -6.39 -0.41 6.37
N GLY A 422 -5.09 -0.64 6.19
CA GLY A 422 -4.39 -1.76 6.80
C GLY A 422 -4.35 -1.71 8.33
N TYR A 423 -4.30 -0.52 8.92
CA TYR A 423 -4.42 -0.36 10.36
C TYR A 423 -5.82 -0.72 10.86
N ALA A 424 -6.87 -0.23 10.18
CA ALA A 424 -8.27 -0.56 10.49
C ALA A 424 -8.52 -2.07 10.40
N SER A 425 -7.97 -2.72 9.37
CA SER A 425 -8.12 -4.17 9.12
C SER A 425 -7.50 -5.06 10.21
N ILE A 426 -6.55 -4.53 10.98
CA ILE A 426 -5.96 -5.19 12.14
C ILE A 426 -6.72 -4.84 13.42
N ALA A 427 -7.01 -3.54 13.63
CA ALA A 427 -7.53 -3.05 14.90
C ALA A 427 -9.02 -3.36 15.15
N LEU A 428 -9.83 -3.46 14.09
CA LEU A 428 -11.27 -3.74 14.17
C LEU A 428 -11.58 -5.22 13.91
N ARG A 429 -10.69 -6.13 14.33
CA ARG A 429 -10.96 -7.57 14.26
C ARG A 429 -11.70 -8.06 15.48
N ASP A 430 -12.72 -8.86 15.22
CA ASP A 430 -13.47 -9.54 16.26
C ASP A 430 -12.81 -10.86 16.64
N PHE A 431 -12.53 -11.01 17.93
CA PHE A 431 -11.97 -12.21 18.55
C PHE A 431 -12.96 -12.84 19.54
N SER A 432 -14.20 -12.35 19.63
CA SER A 432 -15.25 -12.86 20.53
C SER A 432 -15.49 -14.36 20.41
N LYS A 433 -15.33 -14.91 19.20
CA LYS A 433 -15.47 -16.34 18.89
C LYS A 433 -14.14 -17.11 18.87
N SER A 434 -13.02 -16.47 19.23
CA SER A 434 -11.68 -17.06 19.18
C SER A 434 -11.16 -17.37 20.58
N ALA A 435 -10.46 -18.50 20.73
CA ALA A 435 -9.73 -18.82 21.96
C ALA A 435 -8.41 -18.02 22.12
N ASN A 436 -8.02 -17.28 21.08
CA ASN A 436 -6.83 -16.44 21.08
C ASN A 436 -7.15 -15.02 21.54
N THR A 437 -6.18 -14.39 22.19
CA THR A 437 -6.30 -12.99 22.59
C THR A 437 -6.10 -12.07 21.39
N ASN A 438 -6.96 -11.05 21.26
CA ASN A 438 -6.80 -10.03 20.22
C ASN A 438 -5.46 -9.30 20.40
N PRO A 439 -4.53 -9.36 19.42
CA PRO A 439 -3.22 -8.76 19.55
C PRO A 439 -3.28 -7.23 19.54
N TRP A 440 -4.32 -6.63 18.95
CA TRP A 440 -4.45 -5.18 18.84
C TRP A 440 -5.94 -4.78 18.90
N PRO A 441 -6.50 -4.60 20.12
CA PRO A 441 -7.95 -4.49 20.31
C PRO A 441 -8.55 -3.21 19.71
N PRO A 442 -9.88 -3.19 19.46
CA PRO A 442 -10.59 -2.02 18.92
C PRO A 442 -10.41 -0.73 19.73
N SER A 443 -10.05 -0.81 21.02
CA SER A 443 -9.73 0.36 21.86
C SER A 443 -8.57 1.17 21.30
N ARG A 444 -7.65 0.53 20.58
CA ARG A 444 -6.55 1.20 19.89
C ARG A 444 -7.02 1.96 18.65
N TYR A 445 -7.99 1.42 17.90
CA TYR A 445 -8.63 2.12 16.80
C TYR A 445 -9.30 3.41 17.28
N TRP A 446 -10.12 3.31 18.34
CA TRP A 446 -10.76 4.47 18.98
C TRP A 446 -9.74 5.52 19.40
N ALA A 447 -8.67 5.10 20.09
CA ALA A 447 -7.62 6.01 20.55
C ALA A 447 -6.92 6.74 19.38
N SER A 448 -6.67 6.05 18.27
CA SER A 448 -6.07 6.65 17.08
C SER A 448 -7.00 7.65 16.40
N MET A 449 -8.28 7.30 16.23
CA MET A 449 -9.30 8.22 15.73
C MET A 449 -9.40 9.47 16.63
N ALA A 450 -9.52 9.27 17.94
CA ALA A 450 -9.60 10.35 18.94
C ALA A 450 -8.40 11.31 18.85
N ARG A 451 -7.18 10.78 18.71
CA ARG A 451 -5.96 11.60 18.57
C ARG A 451 -5.98 12.47 17.32
N ILE A 452 -6.51 11.95 16.21
CA ILE A 452 -6.65 12.70 14.96
C ILE A 452 -7.73 13.77 15.13
N VAL A 453 -8.95 13.37 15.49
CA VAL A 453 -10.10 14.29 15.55
C VAL A 453 -9.96 15.37 16.62
N ASN A 454 -9.15 15.15 17.65
CA ASN A 454 -8.85 16.17 18.69
C ASN A 454 -7.64 17.05 18.34
N THR A 455 -7.15 17.03 17.10
CA THR A 455 -6.08 17.94 16.65
C THR A 455 -6.56 19.40 16.64
N PRO A 456 -5.79 20.36 17.21
CA PRO A 456 -6.08 21.78 17.13
C PRO A 456 -6.21 22.25 15.66
N PRO A 457 -7.13 23.18 15.33
CA PRO A 457 -7.37 23.63 13.96
C PRO A 457 -6.11 23.99 13.17
N ALA A 458 -5.18 24.73 13.78
CA ALA A 458 -3.94 25.20 13.14
C ALA A 458 -2.95 24.07 12.79
N GLU A 459 -3.09 22.89 13.38
CA GLU A 459 -2.22 21.73 13.15
C GLU A 459 -2.87 20.66 12.26
N ILE A 460 -4.09 20.92 11.76
CA ILE A 460 -4.79 19.99 10.87
C ILE A 460 -4.09 19.98 9.51
N SER A 461 -3.79 18.78 9.02
CA SER A 461 -3.12 18.60 7.72
C SER A 461 -3.93 17.70 6.79
N ASN A 462 -3.71 17.82 5.48
CA ASN A 462 -4.38 17.00 4.47
C ASN A 462 -4.13 15.50 4.69
N THR A 463 -2.91 15.13 5.10
CA THR A 463 -2.52 13.78 5.50
C THR A 463 -3.44 13.22 6.59
N GLN A 464 -3.80 14.03 7.59
CA GLN A 464 -4.70 13.58 8.65
C GLN A 464 -6.10 13.28 8.13
N CYS A 465 -6.62 14.14 7.25
CA CYS A 465 -7.93 13.94 6.64
C CYS A 465 -7.96 12.67 5.76
N VAL A 466 -6.91 12.45 4.97
CA VAL A 466 -6.76 11.25 4.14
C VAL A 466 -6.71 9.98 5.00
N VAL A 467 -5.88 9.96 6.05
CA VAL A 467 -5.78 8.83 6.97
C VAL A 467 -7.11 8.56 7.66
N LEU A 468 -7.77 9.61 8.15
CA LEU A 468 -9.06 9.49 8.84
C LEU A 468 -10.14 8.90 7.93
N ARG A 469 -10.27 9.41 6.70
CA ARG A 469 -11.23 8.88 5.72
C ARG A 469 -10.98 7.41 5.47
N SER A 470 -9.75 7.05 5.09
CA SER A 470 -9.38 5.69 4.72
C SER A 470 -9.43 4.69 5.87
N MET A 471 -9.33 5.16 7.12
CA MET A 471 -9.51 4.31 8.29
C MET A 471 -10.99 4.01 8.57
N ILE A 472 -11.92 4.84 8.10
CA ILE A 472 -13.37 4.71 8.30
C ILE A 472 -14.01 3.94 7.13
N GLU A 473 -13.68 4.32 5.90
CA GLU A 473 -14.26 3.78 4.67
C GLU A 473 -14.11 2.25 4.60
N HIS A 474 -15.24 1.54 4.51
CA HIS A 474 -15.39 0.08 4.54
C HIS A 474 -15.24 -0.59 5.92
N TYR A 475 -15.07 0.17 6.99
CA TYR A 475 -14.93 -0.33 8.37
C TYR A 475 -15.97 0.26 9.33
N GLU A 476 -16.88 1.11 8.86
CA GLU A 476 -17.94 1.74 9.63
C GLU A 476 -18.81 0.73 10.38
N GLU A 477 -19.25 -0.35 9.70
CA GLU A 477 -20.09 -1.39 10.29
C GLU A 477 -19.39 -2.11 11.44
N ARG A 478 -18.12 -2.46 11.26
CA ARG A 478 -17.31 -3.10 12.32
C ARG A 478 -17.04 -2.13 13.47
N PHE A 479 -16.83 -0.86 13.18
CA PHE A 479 -16.65 0.13 14.23
C PHE A 479 -17.92 0.31 15.07
N MET A 480 -19.08 0.35 14.41
CA MET A 480 -20.39 0.38 15.09
C MET A 480 -20.70 -0.92 15.83
N SER A 481 -20.30 -2.08 15.34
CA SER A 481 -20.54 -3.34 16.06
C SER A 481 -19.80 -3.41 17.40
N PHE A 482 -18.64 -2.77 17.52
CA PHE A 482 -17.89 -2.71 18.79
C PHE A 482 -18.38 -1.61 19.75
N TYR A 483 -18.84 -0.46 19.25
CA TYR A 483 -19.08 0.72 20.08
C TYR A 483 -20.51 1.29 20.01
N GLY A 484 -21.37 0.73 19.18
CA GLY A 484 -22.77 1.14 19.02
C GLY A 484 -22.92 2.63 18.77
N THR A 485 -23.75 3.28 19.59
CA THR A 485 -24.04 4.73 19.47
C THR A 485 -22.82 5.61 19.70
N ALA A 486 -21.83 5.16 20.47
CA ALA A 486 -20.59 5.92 20.66
C ALA A 486 -19.77 6.00 19.36
N ALA A 487 -19.80 4.96 18.51
CA ALA A 487 -19.20 5.03 17.18
C ALA A 487 -19.89 6.08 16.30
N ILE A 488 -21.22 6.18 16.35
CA ILE A 488 -21.97 7.18 15.57
C ILE A 488 -21.55 8.60 15.97
N ALA A 489 -21.45 8.88 17.27
CA ALA A 489 -20.97 10.16 17.76
C ALA A 489 -19.51 10.44 17.32
N ALA A 490 -18.64 9.43 17.34
CA ALA A 490 -17.27 9.55 16.86
C ALA A 490 -17.20 9.78 15.34
N LEU A 491 -18.07 9.15 14.55
CA LEU A 491 -18.19 9.35 13.10
C LEU A 491 -18.66 10.76 12.77
N ARG A 492 -19.65 11.30 13.51
CA ARG A 492 -20.07 12.71 13.40
C ARG A 492 -18.90 13.66 13.66
N LYS A 493 -18.15 13.43 14.74
CA LYS A 493 -16.94 14.22 15.03
C LYS A 493 -15.89 14.12 13.92
N ALA A 494 -15.69 12.94 13.36
CA ALA A 494 -14.67 12.67 12.34
C ALA A 494 -15.03 13.22 10.95
N LEU A 495 -16.29 13.11 10.54
CA LEU A 495 -16.72 13.36 9.17
C LEU A 495 -17.44 14.70 8.99
N VAL A 496 -17.95 15.30 10.07
CA VAL A 496 -18.67 16.59 10.03
C VAL A 496 -17.88 17.68 10.76
N GLU A 497 -17.66 17.51 12.08
CA GLU A 497 -17.02 18.56 12.90
C GLU A 497 -15.55 18.77 12.54
N PHE A 498 -14.80 17.69 12.32
CA PHE A 498 -13.37 17.74 12.02
C PHE A 498 -13.02 18.46 10.71
N PRO A 499 -13.64 18.16 9.55
CA PRO A 499 -13.41 18.94 8.35
C PRO A 499 -13.99 20.36 8.42
N ALA A 500 -15.04 20.60 9.22
CA ALA A 500 -15.59 21.94 9.43
C ALA A 500 -14.57 22.88 10.11
N LYS A 501 -13.87 22.40 11.14
CA LYS A 501 -12.85 23.18 11.88
C LYS A 501 -11.51 23.36 11.17
N ALA A 502 -11.25 22.67 10.06
CA ALA A 502 -10.01 22.82 9.33
C ALA A 502 -9.91 24.22 8.72
N PRO A 503 -8.83 24.99 8.98
CA PRO A 503 -8.69 26.38 8.52
C PRO A 503 -8.53 26.46 7.00
N GLU A 504 -7.82 25.50 6.40
CA GLU A 504 -7.66 25.34 4.96
C GLU A 504 -8.53 24.17 4.51
N LYS A 505 -9.46 24.41 3.56
CA LYS A 505 -10.32 23.37 3.01
C LYS A 505 -9.54 22.54 2.00
N SER A 506 -8.77 21.57 2.50
CA SER A 506 -7.97 20.68 1.68
C SER A 506 -8.83 19.65 0.93
N PRO A 507 -8.32 19.04 -0.16
CA PRO A 507 -9.01 17.94 -0.85
C PRO A 507 -9.41 16.80 0.09
N GLY A 508 -8.57 16.45 1.07
CA GLY A 508 -8.88 15.46 2.09
C GLY A 508 -10.04 15.87 3.01
N ALA A 509 -10.17 17.15 3.34
CA ALA A 509 -11.29 17.64 4.15
C ALA A 509 -12.63 17.52 3.38
N PHE A 510 -12.66 17.88 2.10
CA PHE A 510 -13.83 17.63 1.24
C PHE A 510 -14.13 16.15 1.09
N ALA A 511 -13.10 15.31 0.98
CA ALA A 511 -13.26 13.87 0.90
C ALA A 511 -13.90 13.26 2.17
N LEU A 512 -13.71 13.85 3.35
CA LEU A 512 -14.40 13.42 4.58
C LEU A 512 -15.89 13.77 4.55
N LEU A 513 -16.24 14.98 4.10
CA LEU A 513 -17.63 15.41 3.96
C LEU A 513 -18.38 14.53 2.96
N GLY A 514 -17.77 14.25 1.81
CA GLY A 514 -18.36 13.33 0.83
C GLY A 514 -18.55 11.91 1.36
N LEU A 515 -17.69 11.44 2.28
CA LEU A 515 -17.92 10.16 2.95
C LEU A 515 -19.12 10.20 3.89
N ALA A 516 -19.37 11.33 4.58
CA ALA A 516 -20.58 11.49 5.40
C ALA A 516 -21.86 11.35 4.56
N GLU A 517 -21.89 11.97 3.37
CA GLU A 517 -23.01 11.87 2.44
C GLU A 517 -23.20 10.43 1.94
N VAL A 518 -22.12 9.75 1.59
CA VAL A 518 -22.15 8.34 1.17
C VAL A 518 -22.71 7.44 2.29
N LEU A 519 -22.30 7.66 3.54
CA LEU A 519 -22.82 6.89 4.68
C LEU A 519 -24.31 7.18 4.94
N LYS A 520 -24.74 8.42 4.76
CA LYS A 520 -26.15 8.78 4.83
C LYS A 520 -26.97 8.05 3.77
N LEU A 521 -26.49 8.01 2.52
CA LEU A 521 -27.19 7.40 1.40
C LEU A 521 -27.19 5.86 1.47
N ASN A 522 -26.03 5.25 1.75
CA ASN A 522 -25.86 3.80 1.63
C ASN A 522 -26.19 3.04 2.92
N VAL A 523 -25.94 3.66 4.08
CA VAL A 523 -26.07 3.01 5.40
C VAL A 523 -27.25 3.61 6.19
N GLY A 524 -27.83 4.72 5.72
CA GLY A 524 -28.95 5.39 6.39
C GLY A 524 -28.55 6.11 7.68
N ILE A 525 -27.25 6.37 7.89
CA ILE A 525 -26.77 7.02 9.11
C ILE A 525 -26.80 8.53 8.93
N GLU A 526 -27.64 9.21 9.70
CA GLU A 526 -27.62 10.68 9.79
C GLU A 526 -26.56 11.14 10.80
N LEU A 527 -25.40 11.50 10.26
CA LEU A 527 -24.26 12.04 11.00
C LEU A 527 -24.37 13.54 11.24
#